data_AF-A0A1X2LDK4-F1
#
_entry.id   AF-A0A1X2LDK4-F1
#
_cell.length_a   1.000
_cell.length_b   1.000
_cell.length_c   1.000
_cell.angle_alpha   90.00
_cell.angle_beta   90.00
_cell.angle_gamma   90.00
#
_symmetry.space_group_name_H-M   'P 1'
#
loop_
_entity.id
_entity.type
_entity.pdbx_description
1 polymer ?
#
loop_
_entity_poly.entity_id
_entity_poly.type
_entity_poly.pdbx_seq_one_letter_code
_entity_poly.pdbx_strand_id
1 'polypeptide(L)'
;MTEHPGALIDHKRTACLWSAGRPDYWAAVCVNASGDDVLWLISVDELDAEHPRHGNGDQPHEQLGPLPIEFVRRLTISRRTNRCGRRTQAGRPCRIRVPAEGQACEWHRTKVDG
;
A
#
# COMPACT_ATOMS: atom_id res chain seq x y z
N MET A 1 15.49 20.50 -1.60
CA MET A 1 15.38 19.03 -1.70
C MET A 1 14.04 18.68 -1.08
N THR A 2 13.04 18.40 -1.90
CA THR A 2 11.67 18.14 -1.46
C THR A 2 11.67 16.82 -0.70
N GLU A 3 11.36 16.84 0.59
CA GLU A 3 11.16 15.63 1.38
C GLU A 3 9.98 14.85 0.79
N HIS A 4 10.26 13.72 0.16
CA HIS A 4 9.22 12.79 -0.27
C HIS A 4 8.98 11.79 0.88
N PRO A 5 7.86 11.92 1.62
CA PRO A 5 7.58 11.01 2.73
C PRO A 5 7.40 9.58 2.20
N GLY A 6 8.22 8.65 2.72
CA GLY A 6 8.01 7.20 2.71
C GLY A 6 7.56 6.58 1.39
N ALA A 7 8.45 6.50 0.39
CA ALA A 7 8.23 5.65 -0.78
C ALA A 7 8.88 4.28 -0.56
N LEU A 8 8.17 3.20 -0.91
CA LEU A 8 8.65 1.82 -0.77
C LEU A 8 9.26 1.33 -2.08
N ILE A 9 10.40 0.65 -2.04
CA ILE A 9 11.07 0.09 -3.23
C ILE A 9 10.30 -1.14 -3.72
N ASP A 10 9.91 -1.13 -4.99
CA ASP A 10 9.44 -2.31 -5.69
C ASP A 10 10.63 -3.07 -6.28
N HIS A 11 11.13 -4.05 -5.52
CA HIS A 11 12.27 -4.88 -5.92
C HIS A 11 12.04 -5.64 -7.24
N LYS A 12 10.79 -5.92 -7.63
CA LYS A 12 10.50 -6.65 -8.88
C LYS A 12 10.63 -5.77 -10.13
N ARG A 13 10.46 -4.45 -9.97
CA ARG A 13 10.56 -3.46 -11.06
C ARG A 13 11.85 -2.64 -11.02
N THR A 14 12.68 -2.84 -9.99
CA THR A 14 13.99 -2.21 -9.82
C THR A 14 15.06 -2.92 -10.63
N ALA A 15 16.00 -2.15 -11.20
CA ALA A 15 17.10 -2.68 -12.00
C ALA A 15 18.47 -2.23 -11.46
N CYS A 16 19.45 -3.14 -11.45
CA CYS A 16 20.84 -2.78 -11.19
C CYS A 16 21.45 -2.05 -12.41
N LEU A 17 22.38 -1.13 -12.17
CA LEU A 17 23.04 -0.34 -13.21
C LEU A 17 24.43 -0.87 -13.60
N TRP A 18 24.67 -2.17 -13.40
CA TRP A 18 25.93 -2.84 -13.71
C TRP A 18 26.32 -2.66 -15.18
N SER A 19 25.37 -2.88 -16.09
CA SER A 19 25.57 -2.71 -17.53
C SER A 19 25.80 -1.25 -17.96
N ALA A 20 25.47 -0.29 -17.10
CA ALA A 20 25.71 1.14 -17.31
C ALA A 20 27.01 1.64 -16.63
N GLY A 21 27.87 0.74 -16.12
CA GLY A 21 29.13 1.10 -15.48
C GLY A 21 28.96 1.74 -14.09
N ARG A 22 27.83 1.47 -13.42
CA ARG A 22 27.52 1.90 -12.05
C ARG A 22 27.10 0.69 -11.21
N PRO A 23 28.06 -0.19 -10.85
CA PRO A 23 27.76 -1.44 -10.16
C PRO A 23 27.13 -1.26 -8.77
N ASP A 24 27.40 -0.10 -8.17
CA ASP A 24 27.03 0.38 -6.85
C ASP A 24 25.67 1.09 -6.81
N TYR A 25 24.97 1.21 -7.95
CA TYR A 25 23.68 1.89 -8.03
C TYR A 25 22.54 1.02 -8.58
N TRP A 26 21.34 1.27 -8.07
CA TRP A 26 20.08 0.79 -8.60
C TRP A 26 19.25 1.94 -9.17
N ALA A 27 18.59 1.68 -10.30
CA ALA A 27 17.44 2.45 -10.74
C ALA A 27 16.18 1.81 -10.14
N ALA A 28 15.73 2.37 -9.03
CA ALA A 28 14.62 1.84 -8.26
C ALA A 28 13.29 2.44 -8.70
N VAL A 29 12.30 1.56 -8.84
CA VAL A 29 10.89 1.98 -8.94
C VAL A 29 10.34 1.94 -7.52
N CYS A 30 9.91 3.10 -7.04
CA CYS A 30 9.35 3.25 -5.70
C CYS A 30 7.86 3.58 -5.80
N VAL A 31 7.08 3.18 -4.79
CA VAL A 31 5.65 3.53 -4.68
C VAL A 31 5.47 4.47 -3.51
N ASN A 32 4.93 5.67 -3.76
CA ASN A 32 4.68 6.66 -2.72
C ASN A 32 3.40 6.35 -1.91
N ALA A 33 3.14 7.14 -0.87
CA ALA A 33 1.94 6.97 -0.02
C ALA A 33 0.59 7.15 -0.76
N SER A 34 0.58 7.78 -1.94
CA SER A 34 -0.61 7.92 -2.79
C SER A 34 -0.80 6.75 -3.76
N GLY A 35 0.19 5.85 -3.86
CA GLY A 35 0.21 4.74 -4.79
C GLY A 35 0.83 5.06 -6.15
N ASP A 36 1.42 6.24 -6.34
CA ASP A 36 2.08 6.60 -7.59
C ASP A 36 3.51 6.07 -7.63
N ASP A 37 3.96 5.70 -8.83
CA ASP A 37 5.34 5.32 -9.10
C ASP A 37 6.25 6.57 -9.10
N VAL A 38 7.40 6.45 -8.44
CA VAL A 38 8.47 7.44 -8.41
C VAL A 38 9.79 6.74 -8.67
N LEU A 39 10.64 7.31 -9.54
CA LEU A 39 11.92 6.71 -9.92
C LEU A 39 13.05 7.30 -9.07
N TRP A 40 13.79 6.44 -8.38
CA TRP A 40 14.94 6.83 -7.56
C TRP A 40 16.23 6.24 -8.12
N LEU A 41 17.31 6.99 -8.00
CA LEU A 41 18.68 6.48 -8.17
C LEU A 41 19.23 6.22 -6.78
N ILE A 42 19.49 4.95 -6.45
CA ILE A 42 19.84 4.52 -5.09
C ILE A 42 21.26 3.99 -5.10
N SER A 43 22.10 4.46 -4.17
CA SER A 43 23.38 3.84 -3.85
C SER A 43 23.13 2.61 -2.97
N VAL A 44 23.59 1.43 -3.41
CA VAL A 44 23.39 0.16 -2.68
C VAL A 44 24.08 0.20 -1.32
N ASP A 45 25.28 0.77 -1.26
CA ASP A 45 26.05 0.89 -0.02
C ASP A 45 25.37 1.82 0.99
N GLU A 46 24.55 2.75 0.53
CA GLU A 46 23.80 3.65 1.41
C GLU A 46 22.45 3.09 1.84
N LEU A 47 21.86 2.21 1.04
CA LEU A 47 20.53 1.67 1.30
C LEU A 47 20.50 0.88 2.62
N ASP A 48 21.57 0.13 2.89
CA ASP A 48 21.72 -0.71 4.09
C ASP A 48 22.75 -0.13 5.10
N ALA A 49 23.13 1.15 4.94
CA ALA A 49 24.07 1.78 5.87
C ALA A 49 23.45 1.93 7.27
N GLU A 50 24.26 1.76 8.32
CA GLU A 50 23.84 1.99 9.72
C GLU A 50 23.34 3.44 9.93
N HIS A 51 23.91 4.39 9.20
CA HIS A 51 23.56 5.80 9.21
C HIS A 51 23.41 6.33 7.78
N PRO A 52 22.28 6.04 7.09
CA PRO A 52 22.12 6.43 5.70
C PRO A 52 22.02 7.95 5.60
N ARG A 53 22.70 8.55 4.62
CA ARG A 53 22.63 10.01 4.37
C ARG A 53 21.23 10.44 3.91
N HIS A 54 20.48 9.52 3.29
CA HIS A 54 19.15 9.73 2.75
C HIS A 54 18.26 8.50 2.98
N GLY A 55 16.98 8.73 3.28
CA GLY A 55 16.12 7.67 3.82
C GLY A 55 16.30 7.54 5.34
N ASN A 56 15.36 6.88 6.00
CA ASN A 56 15.47 6.60 7.43
C ASN A 56 15.33 5.09 7.60
N GLY A 57 16.43 4.40 7.93
CA GLY A 57 16.45 2.97 8.22
C GLY A 57 15.64 2.60 9.48
N ASP A 58 15.36 3.59 10.34
CA ASP A 58 14.42 3.50 11.46
C ASP A 58 12.99 3.87 11.05
N GLN A 59 12.66 3.92 9.75
CA GLN A 59 11.25 3.97 9.38
C GLN A 59 10.55 2.78 10.03
N PRO A 60 9.44 3.00 10.76
CA PRO A 60 8.71 1.91 11.39
C PRO A 60 8.04 1.07 10.30
N HIS A 61 8.78 0.11 9.74
CA HIS A 61 8.30 -0.84 8.74
C HIS A 61 7.32 -1.84 9.35
N GLU A 62 7.43 -2.05 10.66
CA GLU A 62 6.51 -2.85 11.45
C GLU A 62 6.17 -2.07 12.72
N GLN A 63 4.95 -1.53 12.81
CA GLN A 63 4.42 -1.09 14.10
C GLN A 63 4.11 -2.33 14.95
N LEU A 64 5.16 -2.89 15.54
CA LEU A 64 5.13 -4.03 16.46
C LEU A 64 4.58 -3.58 17.81
N GLY A 65 3.30 -3.23 17.84
CA GLY A 65 2.61 -2.78 19.03
C GLY A 65 1.11 -2.81 18.84
N PRO A 66 0.32 -2.65 19.93
CA PRO A 66 -1.12 -2.53 19.81
C PRO A 66 -1.48 -1.42 18.82
N LEU A 67 -2.37 -1.73 17.88
CA LEU A 67 -2.84 -0.76 16.90
C LEU A 67 -3.36 0.50 17.62
N PRO A 68 -2.94 1.71 17.24
CA PRO A 68 -3.39 2.94 17.89
C PRO A 68 -4.92 3.05 17.93
N ILE A 69 -5.44 3.64 19.02
CA ILE A 69 -6.87 3.59 19.37
C ILE A 69 -7.77 4.21 18.28
N GLU A 70 -7.28 5.18 17.53
CA GLU A 70 -7.98 5.81 16.42
C GLU A 70 -8.26 4.81 15.28
N PHE A 71 -7.31 3.92 14.98
CA PHE A 71 -7.50 2.89 13.97
C PHE A 71 -8.38 1.76 14.48
N VAL A 72 -8.23 1.37 15.76
CA VAL A 72 -9.14 0.42 16.42
C VAL A 72 -10.59 0.92 16.37
N ARG A 73 -10.82 2.21 16.63
CA ARG A 73 -12.15 2.83 16.52
C ARG A 73 -12.69 2.76 15.09
N ARG A 74 -11.88 3.09 14.09
CA ARG A 74 -12.27 3.02 12.67
C ARG A 74 -12.64 1.60 12.25
N LEU A 75 -11.85 0.61 12.63
CA LEU A 75 -12.12 -0.81 12.37
C LEU A 75 -13.37 -1.30 13.10
N THR A 76 -13.57 -0.87 14.34
CA THR A 76 -14.76 -1.24 15.12
C THR A 76 -16.02 -0.68 14.47
N ILE A 77 -16.01 0.60 14.06
CA ILE A 77 -17.14 1.24 13.38
C ILE A 77 -17.42 0.58 12.03
N SER A 78 -16.39 0.26 11.25
CA SER A 78 -16.58 -0.39 9.95
C SER A 78 -17.22 -1.78 10.09
N ARG A 79 -16.85 -2.54 11.13
CA ARG A 79 -17.42 -3.88 11.41
C ARG A 79 -18.84 -3.87 12.00
N ARG A 80 -19.32 -2.75 12.56
CA ARG A 80 -20.69 -2.66 13.10
C ARG A 80 -21.79 -2.72 12.04
N THR A 81 -21.45 -2.50 10.77
CA THR A 81 -22.44 -2.57 9.69
C THR A 81 -21.90 -3.44 8.57
N ASN A 82 -22.48 -4.64 8.44
CA ASN A 82 -22.21 -5.50 7.30
C ASN A 82 -22.72 -4.79 6.03
N ARG A 83 -21.86 -4.73 5.00
CA ARG A 83 -22.18 -4.14 3.69
C ARG A 83 -21.91 -5.16 2.60
N CYS A 84 -22.65 -5.05 1.50
CA CYS A 84 -22.58 -6.02 0.42
C CYS A 84 -21.17 -6.17 -0.21
N GLY A 85 -20.42 -5.08 -0.36
CA GLY A 85 -19.03 -5.11 -0.84
C GLY A 85 -18.84 -5.46 -2.33
N ARG A 86 -19.81 -6.10 -2.99
CA ARG A 86 -19.76 -6.46 -4.42
C ARG A 86 -19.58 -5.24 -5.32
N ARG A 87 -18.88 -5.39 -6.44
CA ARG A 87 -18.67 -4.28 -7.39
C ARG A 87 -20.00 -3.82 -8.00
N THR A 88 -20.20 -2.49 -8.03
CA THR A 88 -21.26 -1.86 -8.82
C THR A 88 -20.85 -1.78 -10.29
N GLN A 89 -21.77 -1.41 -11.18
CA GLN A 89 -21.44 -1.16 -12.59
C GLN A 89 -20.39 -0.06 -12.78
N ALA A 90 -20.31 0.90 -11.84
CA ALA A 90 -19.28 1.94 -11.82
C ALA A 90 -17.94 1.48 -11.19
N GLY A 91 -17.76 0.18 -10.94
CA GLY A 91 -16.52 -0.40 -10.38
C GLY A 91 -16.28 -0.16 -8.89
N ARG A 92 -17.14 0.60 -8.20
CA ARG A 92 -17.02 0.90 -6.77
C ARG A 92 -17.63 -0.22 -5.92
N PRO A 93 -17.19 -0.44 -4.67
CA PRO A 93 -17.81 -1.42 -3.78
C PRO A 93 -19.23 -0.98 -3.37
N CYS A 94 -20.18 -1.92 -3.39
CA CYS A 94 -21.56 -1.70 -2.96
C CYS A 94 -21.62 -1.45 -1.46
N ARG A 95 -22.30 -0.37 -1.06
CA ARG A 95 -22.39 0.07 0.34
C ARG A 95 -23.73 -0.23 1.00
N ILE A 96 -24.64 -0.94 0.32
CA ILE A 96 -25.93 -1.37 0.88
C ILE A 96 -25.69 -2.28 2.08
N ARG A 97 -26.42 -2.04 3.17
CA ARG A 97 -26.33 -2.83 4.41
C ARG A 97 -26.91 -4.22 4.17
N VAL A 98 -26.27 -5.23 4.75
CA VAL A 98 -26.70 -6.63 4.68
C VAL A 98 -26.80 -7.22 6.09
N PRO A 99 -27.57 -8.30 6.30
CA PRO A 99 -27.68 -8.92 7.62
C PRO A 99 -26.35 -9.52 8.11
N ALA A 100 -25.62 -10.24 7.25
CA ALA A 100 -24.36 -10.91 7.61
C ALA A 100 -23.19 -10.52 6.69
N GLU A 101 -21.97 -10.64 7.21
CA GLU A 101 -20.74 -10.44 6.44
C GLU A 101 -20.70 -11.37 5.22
N GLY A 102 -20.21 -10.87 4.09
CA GLY A 102 -20.12 -11.63 2.83
C GLY A 102 -21.45 -11.79 2.07
N GLN A 103 -22.60 -11.44 2.67
CA GLN A 103 -23.87 -11.51 1.95
C GLN A 103 -23.99 -10.45 0.86
N ALA A 104 -24.65 -10.83 -0.22
CA ALA A 104 -25.04 -9.89 -1.26
C ALA A 104 -26.30 -9.11 -0.84
N CYS A 105 -26.39 -7.84 -1.22
CA CYS A 105 -27.67 -7.15 -1.16
C CYS A 105 -28.63 -7.72 -2.19
N GLU A 106 -29.92 -7.40 -2.06
CA GLU A 106 -30.98 -7.86 -2.96
C GLU A 106 -30.65 -7.67 -4.44
N TRP A 107 -30.22 -6.48 -4.83
CA TRP A 107 -29.80 -6.15 -6.20
C TRP A 107 -28.65 -6.97 -6.75
N HIS A 108 -27.77 -7.44 -5.86
CA HIS A 108 -26.64 -8.27 -6.24
C HIS A 108 -26.93 -9.75 -6.11
N ARG A 109 -27.94 -10.18 -5.34
CA ARG A 109 -28.41 -11.58 -5.32
C ARG A 109 -29.01 -11.96 -6.67
N THR A 110 -29.85 -11.09 -7.21
CA THR A 110 -30.57 -11.31 -8.48
C THR A 110 -29.67 -11.31 -9.72
N LYS A 111 -28.41 -10.84 -9.62
CA LYS A 111 -27.47 -10.77 -10.75
C LYS A 111 -26.55 -12.00 -10.89
N VAL A 112 -26.52 -12.93 -9.93
CA VAL A 112 -25.62 -14.10 -10.02
C VAL A 112 -26.23 -15.25 -10.82
N ASP A 113 -27.55 -15.23 -11.05
CA ASP A 113 -28.30 -16.31 -11.71
C ASP A 113 -28.56 -16.03 -13.21
N GLY A 114 -27.70 -15.26 -13.88
CA GLY A 114 -27.84 -14.90 -15.30
C GLY A 114 -26.55 -14.99 -16.09
#